data_AF-A0A3B9PQ55-F1
#
_entry.id   AF-A0A3B9PQ55-F1
#
_cell.length_a   1.000
_cell.length_b   1.000
_cell.length_c   1.000
_cell.angle_alpha   90.00
_cell.angle_beta   90.00
_cell.angle_gamma   90.00
#
_symmetry.space_group_name_H-M   'P 1'
#
loop_
_entity.id
_entity.type
_entity.pdbx_description
1 polymer ?
#
loop_
_entity_poly.entity_id
_entity_poly.type
_entity_poly.pdbx_seq_one_letter_code
_entity_poly.pdbx_strand_id
1 'polypeptide(L)'
;MRRHEEHKGVLDDVRIHAEARAAASEFEGRVVHRAVALGAREGWRDAILRWQARARVLLLAAAVLALVLGFGAAAGVLGDGTRPVNVVWTLGGLLGVHFFSLLLWLVTLTLQGGARGGFQHGGVLGRAWLALTGFLDRSKAAADLPLALGGLLGRGRLAAWGVGAANHALWFAALLGATLGVLALLATRRYGFVWETTILPADTFVSLSAALGALPGMLGFPVPDAATVAASGDAPMLDEAG
;
A
#
# COMPACT_ATOMS: atom_id res chain seq x y z
N MET A 1 -30.32 -1.30 -0.82
CA MET A 1 -31.57 -0.65 -0.35
C MET A 1 -31.72 0.73 -0.96
N ARG A 2 -31.29 1.83 -0.32
CA ARG A 2 -31.54 3.19 -0.83
C ARG A 2 -31.20 3.43 -2.31
N ARG A 3 -29.99 3.05 -2.76
CA ARG A 3 -29.59 3.13 -4.19
C ARG A 3 -30.48 2.32 -5.13
N HIS A 4 -30.97 1.17 -4.68
CA HIS A 4 -31.89 0.36 -5.46
C HIS A 4 -33.26 1.04 -5.53
N GLU A 5 -33.74 1.61 -4.43
CA GLU A 5 -35.01 2.33 -4.38
C GLU A 5 -35.00 3.58 -5.25
N GLU A 6 -33.88 4.31 -5.28
CA GLU A 6 -33.65 5.47 -6.15
C GLU A 6 -33.73 5.11 -7.66
N HIS A 7 -33.30 3.91 -8.06
CA HIS A 7 -33.29 3.50 -9.47
C HIS A 7 -34.49 2.63 -9.90
N LYS A 8 -35.08 1.86 -8.98
CA LYS A 8 -36.07 0.82 -9.28
C LYS A 8 -37.39 0.98 -8.53
N GLY A 9 -37.50 1.99 -7.67
CA GLY A 9 -38.68 2.23 -6.84
C GLY A 9 -38.65 1.47 -5.51
N VAL A 10 -39.65 1.76 -4.67
CA VAL A 10 -39.73 1.27 -3.29
C VAL A 10 -39.74 -0.26 -3.26
N LEU A 11 -38.95 -0.85 -2.36
CA LEU A 11 -38.90 -2.30 -2.15
C LEU A 11 -40.19 -2.76 -1.47
N ASP A 12 -40.85 -3.77 -2.04
CA ASP A 12 -41.89 -4.49 -1.30
C ASP A 12 -41.23 -5.38 -0.25
N ASP A 13 -41.35 -4.97 1.01
CA ASP A 13 -40.70 -5.62 2.16
C ASP A 13 -41.66 -5.83 3.33
N VAL A 14 -42.97 -5.69 3.12
CA VAL A 14 -44.00 -5.76 4.16
C VAL A 14 -43.90 -7.06 4.97
N ARG A 15 -43.74 -8.19 4.27
CA ARG A 15 -43.58 -9.51 4.90
C ARG A 15 -42.29 -9.60 5.73
N ILE A 16 -41.17 -9.12 5.18
CA ILE A 16 -39.87 -9.12 5.87
C ILE A 16 -39.90 -8.19 7.10
N HIS A 17 -40.62 -7.07 7.01
CA HIS A 17 -40.84 -6.17 8.13
C HIS A 17 -41.66 -6.80 9.25
N ALA A 18 -42.68 -7.60 8.92
CA ALA A 18 -43.46 -8.36 9.89
C ALA A 18 -42.60 -9.44 10.57
N GLU A 19 -41.84 -10.21 9.79
CA GLU A 19 -40.90 -11.22 10.29
C GLU A 19 -39.83 -10.60 11.21
N ALA A 20 -39.22 -9.48 10.81
CA ALA A 20 -38.24 -8.79 11.63
C ALA A 20 -38.83 -8.31 12.97
N ARG A 21 -40.08 -7.80 12.97
CA ARG A 21 -40.78 -7.40 14.20
C ARG A 21 -41.05 -8.56 15.14
N ALA A 22 -41.34 -9.74 14.60
CA ALA A 22 -41.54 -10.95 15.40
C ALA A 22 -40.21 -11.54 15.92
N ALA A 23 -39.12 -11.42 15.15
CA ALA A 23 -37.83 -12.04 15.47
C ALA A 23 -36.97 -11.26 16.48
N ALA A 24 -37.15 -9.93 16.61
CA ALA A 24 -36.33 -9.10 17.48
C ALA A 24 -37.15 -8.06 18.27
N SER A 25 -36.95 -8.06 19.60
CA SER A 25 -37.57 -7.10 20.52
C SER A 25 -36.94 -5.71 20.42
N GLU A 26 -35.65 -5.62 20.10
CA GLU A 26 -34.92 -4.37 19.96
C GLU A 26 -34.95 -3.81 18.53
N PHE A 27 -34.95 -2.48 18.41
CA PHE A 27 -34.97 -1.82 17.11
C PHE A 27 -33.76 -2.19 16.24
N GLU A 28 -32.56 -2.23 16.83
CA GLU A 28 -31.34 -2.60 16.12
C GLU A 28 -31.43 -4.02 15.54
N GLY A 29 -31.87 -4.99 16.35
CA GLY A 29 -32.09 -6.36 15.91
C GLY A 29 -33.08 -6.46 14.74
N ARG A 30 -34.16 -5.67 14.76
CA ARG A 30 -35.12 -5.61 13.64
C ARG A 30 -34.49 -5.06 12.35
N VAL A 31 -33.68 -4.02 12.46
CA VAL A 31 -32.97 -3.42 11.32
C VAL A 31 -31.99 -4.41 10.71
N VAL A 32 -31.20 -5.11 11.54
CA VAL A 32 -30.26 -6.14 11.09
C VAL A 32 -30.99 -7.31 10.44
N HIS A 33 -32.06 -7.82 11.06
CA HIS A 33 -32.85 -8.92 10.51
C HIS A 33 -33.44 -8.55 9.13
N ARG A 34 -34.04 -7.36 9.00
CA ARG A 34 -34.54 -6.84 7.73
C ARG A 34 -33.42 -6.73 6.69
N ALA A 35 -32.25 -6.22 7.09
CA ALA A 35 -31.09 -6.07 6.22
C ALA A 35 -30.59 -7.41 5.66
N VAL A 36 -30.50 -8.43 6.52
CA VAL A 36 -30.07 -9.77 6.14
C VAL A 36 -31.10 -10.45 5.23
N ALA A 37 -32.38 -10.40 5.58
CA ALA A 37 -33.45 -11.03 4.81
C ALA A 37 -33.60 -10.41 3.41
N LEU A 38 -33.61 -9.07 3.31
CA LEU A 38 -33.61 -8.38 2.02
C LEU A 38 -32.31 -8.64 1.24
N GLY A 39 -31.16 -8.63 1.92
CA GLY A 39 -29.87 -8.90 1.29
C GLY A 39 -29.77 -10.31 0.69
N ALA A 40 -30.42 -11.30 1.31
CA ALA A 40 -30.53 -12.66 0.78
C ALA A 40 -31.51 -12.72 -0.41
N ARG A 41 -32.72 -12.15 -0.26
CA ARG A 41 -33.75 -12.15 -1.31
C ARG A 41 -33.27 -11.49 -2.61
N GLU A 42 -32.60 -10.35 -2.49
CA GLU A 42 -32.13 -9.57 -3.63
C GLU A 42 -30.75 -10.03 -4.16
N GLY A 43 -30.13 -11.04 -3.54
CA GLY A 43 -28.81 -11.56 -3.91
C GLY A 43 -27.64 -10.61 -3.61
N TRP A 44 -27.87 -9.53 -2.87
CA TRP A 44 -26.83 -8.55 -2.50
C TRP A 44 -25.77 -9.15 -1.59
N ARG A 45 -26.15 -10.06 -0.68
CA ARG A 45 -25.21 -10.73 0.22
C ARG A 45 -24.14 -11.48 -0.58
N ASP A 46 -24.57 -12.29 -1.54
CA ASP A 46 -23.65 -13.07 -2.36
C ASP A 46 -22.83 -12.17 -3.29
N ALA A 47 -23.42 -11.08 -3.80
CA ALA A 47 -22.69 -10.08 -4.58
C ALA A 47 -21.57 -9.42 -3.75
N ILE A 48 -21.83 -9.05 -2.50
CA ILE A 48 -20.82 -8.50 -1.58
C ILE A 48 -19.71 -9.52 -1.33
N LEU A 49 -20.04 -10.78 -1.03
CA LEU A 49 -19.05 -11.81 -0.76
C LEU A 49 -18.16 -12.11 -1.98
N ARG A 50 -18.76 -12.21 -3.17
CA ARG A 50 -18.01 -12.37 -4.43
C ARG A 50 -17.09 -11.18 -4.71
N TRP A 51 -17.60 -9.96 -4.50
CA TRP A 51 -16.80 -8.75 -4.68
C TRP A 51 -15.60 -8.73 -3.71
N GLN A 52 -15.81 -9.05 -2.43
CA GLN A 52 -14.73 -9.13 -1.44
C GLN A 52 -13.70 -10.20 -1.80
N ALA A 53 -14.14 -11.38 -2.22
CA ALA A 53 -13.24 -12.46 -2.64
C ALA A 53 -12.37 -12.02 -3.84
N ARG A 54 -12.97 -11.40 -4.86
CA ARG A 54 -12.25 -10.89 -6.02
C ARG A 54 -11.27 -9.77 -5.65
N ALA A 55 -11.69 -8.84 -4.81
CA ALA A 55 -10.82 -7.77 -4.33
C ALA A 55 -9.58 -8.33 -3.60
N ARG A 56 -9.76 -9.38 -2.78
CA ARG A 56 -8.63 -10.07 -2.11
C ARG A 56 -7.69 -10.74 -3.10
N VAL A 57 -8.23 -11.46 -4.10
CA VAL A 57 -7.42 -12.12 -5.14
C VAL A 57 -6.64 -11.10 -5.95
N LEU A 58 -7.26 -10.00 -6.37
CA LEU A 58 -6.58 -8.92 -7.09
C LEU A 58 -5.49 -8.27 -6.24
N LEU A 59 -5.75 -8.05 -4.95
CA LEU A 59 -4.77 -7.47 -4.05
C LEU A 59 -3.57 -8.40 -3.85
N LEU A 60 -3.82 -9.71 -3.71
CA LEU A 60 -2.76 -10.72 -3.66
C LEU A 60 -1.93 -10.75 -4.96
N ALA A 61 -2.60 -10.74 -6.12
CA ALA A 61 -1.91 -10.68 -7.41
C ALA A 61 -1.05 -9.41 -7.54
N ALA A 62 -1.60 -8.26 -7.15
CA ALA A 62 -0.86 -7.00 -7.13
C ALA A 62 0.31 -7.02 -6.15
N ALA A 63 0.18 -7.67 -4.98
CA ALA A 63 1.26 -7.80 -4.01
C ALA A 63 2.39 -8.71 -4.53
N VAL A 64 2.06 -9.83 -5.19
CA VAL A 64 3.06 -10.69 -5.85
C VAL A 64 3.77 -9.92 -6.96
N LEU A 65 3.03 -9.19 -7.79
CA LEU A 65 3.62 -8.35 -8.82
C LEU A 65 4.54 -7.28 -8.23
N ALA A 66 4.10 -6.60 -7.16
CA ALA A 66 4.90 -5.60 -6.45
C ALA A 66 6.20 -6.21 -5.91
N LEU A 67 6.15 -7.41 -5.34
CA LEU A 67 7.33 -8.14 -4.88
C LEU A 67 8.31 -8.42 -6.03
N VAL A 68 7.81 -8.94 -7.16
CA VAL A 68 8.64 -9.19 -8.36
C VAL A 68 9.24 -7.90 -8.90
N LEU A 69 8.46 -6.83 -8.99
CA LEU A 69 8.93 -5.51 -9.43
C LEU A 69 9.97 -4.93 -8.48
N GLY A 70 9.79 -5.10 -7.16
CA GLY A 70 10.76 -4.71 -6.15
C GLY A 70 12.08 -5.44 -6.31
N PHE A 71 12.03 -6.77 -6.49
CA PHE A 71 13.22 -7.57 -6.78
C PHE A 71 13.90 -7.10 -8.08
N GLY A 72 13.12 -6.85 -9.13
CA GLY A 72 13.61 -6.31 -10.40
C GLY A 72 14.24 -4.93 -10.26
N ALA A 73 13.69 -4.06 -9.40
CA ALA A 73 14.27 -2.76 -9.11
C ALA A 73 15.63 -2.89 -8.42
N ALA A 74 15.78 -3.83 -7.47
CA ALA A 74 17.08 -4.14 -6.89
C ALA A 74 18.09 -4.60 -7.94
N ALA A 75 17.70 -5.50 -8.84
CA ALA A 75 18.55 -5.94 -9.95
C ALA A 75 18.92 -4.81 -10.92
N GLY A 76 17.97 -3.92 -11.23
CA GLY A 76 18.21 -2.79 -12.12
C GLY A 76 19.16 -1.75 -11.52
N VAL A 77 19.07 -1.52 -10.21
CA VAL A 77 19.88 -0.54 -9.50
C VAL A 77 21.29 -1.05 -9.16
N LEU A 78 21.42 -2.31 -8.74
CA LEU A 78 22.73 -2.92 -8.49
C LEU A 78 23.46 -3.27 -9.80
N GLY A 79 22.71 -3.55 -10.88
CA GLY A 79 23.28 -3.91 -12.16
C GLY A 79 23.99 -5.27 -12.17
N ASP A 80 24.85 -5.47 -13.16
CA ASP A 80 25.54 -6.73 -13.44
C ASP A 80 26.80 -6.95 -12.59
N GLY A 81 27.25 -5.94 -11.84
CA GLY A 81 28.46 -5.97 -11.01
C GLY A 81 29.74 -5.58 -11.74
N THR A 82 29.67 -5.18 -13.03
CA THR A 82 30.84 -4.73 -13.81
C THR A 82 31.28 -3.32 -13.46
N ARG A 83 30.36 -2.47 -13.00
CA ARG A 83 30.61 -1.11 -12.56
C ARG A 83 30.35 -0.99 -11.06
N PRO A 84 31.08 -0.12 -10.35
CA PRO A 84 30.78 0.16 -8.96
C PRO A 84 29.35 0.71 -8.80
N VAL A 85 28.67 0.24 -7.77
CA VAL A 85 27.30 0.61 -7.42
C VAL A 85 27.34 1.87 -6.58
N ASN A 86 26.74 2.95 -7.08
CA ASN A 86 26.60 4.18 -6.31
C ASN A 86 25.50 4.02 -5.26
N VAL A 87 25.86 4.10 -3.98
CA VAL A 87 24.94 3.78 -2.90
C VAL A 87 23.87 4.86 -2.72
N VAL A 88 24.19 6.14 -2.98
CA VAL A 88 23.21 7.23 -2.89
C VAL A 88 22.14 7.07 -3.96
N TRP A 89 22.54 6.79 -5.21
CA TRP A 89 21.59 6.48 -6.27
C TRP A 89 20.83 5.19 -6.00
N THR A 90 21.46 4.23 -5.33
CA THR A 90 20.80 2.97 -4.98
C THR A 90 19.69 3.17 -3.96
N LEU A 91 19.98 3.86 -2.86
CA LEU A 91 19.00 4.21 -1.86
C LEU A 91 17.92 5.13 -2.43
N GLY A 92 18.31 6.15 -3.20
CA GLY A 92 17.38 7.05 -3.88
C GLY A 92 16.45 6.33 -4.85
N GLY A 93 16.97 5.39 -5.64
CA GLY A 93 16.20 4.61 -6.62
C GLY A 93 15.24 3.62 -5.95
N LEU A 94 15.68 2.96 -4.88
CA LEU A 94 14.87 1.94 -4.19
C LEU A 94 13.86 2.54 -3.20
N LEU A 95 14.22 3.62 -2.50
CA LEU A 95 13.40 4.19 -1.43
C LEU A 95 12.76 5.53 -1.81
N GLY A 96 13.29 6.26 -2.77
CA GLY A 96 12.89 7.65 -3.04
C GLY A 96 11.41 7.79 -3.40
N VAL A 97 10.92 6.99 -4.35
CA VAL A 97 9.50 7.02 -4.75
C VAL A 97 8.58 6.68 -3.58
N HIS A 98 8.93 5.65 -2.79
CA HIS A 98 8.19 5.29 -1.60
C HIS A 98 8.17 6.44 -0.58
N PHE A 99 9.32 7.05 -0.31
CA PHE A 99 9.47 8.17 0.62
C PHE A 99 8.61 9.37 0.23
N PHE A 100 8.63 9.78 -1.05
CA PHE A 100 7.76 10.86 -1.55
C PHE A 100 6.28 10.49 -1.44
N SER A 101 5.92 9.23 -1.73
CA SER A 101 4.54 8.76 -1.57
C SER A 101 4.07 8.82 -0.11
N LEU A 102 4.95 8.47 0.84
CA LEU A 102 4.69 8.52 2.28
C LEU A 102 4.51 9.97 2.75
N LEU A 103 5.38 10.88 2.28
CA LEU A 103 5.27 12.31 2.60
C LEU A 103 3.96 12.89 2.07
N LEU A 104 3.58 12.58 0.82
CA LEU A 104 2.31 13.00 0.25
C LEU A 104 1.15 12.47 1.06
N TRP A 105 1.19 11.19 1.46
CA TRP A 105 0.17 10.60 2.31
C TRP A 105 0.06 11.33 3.67
N LEU A 106 1.19 11.63 4.32
CA LEU A 106 1.22 12.36 5.60
C LEU A 106 0.63 13.78 5.47
N VAL A 107 0.99 14.51 4.40
CA VAL A 107 0.41 15.83 4.09
C VAL A 107 -1.10 15.71 3.88
N THR A 108 -1.57 14.70 3.15
CA THR A 108 -3.01 14.53 2.98
C THR A 108 -3.72 14.22 4.29
N LEU A 109 -3.09 13.53 5.25
CA LEU A 109 -3.67 13.29 6.57
C LEU A 109 -3.83 14.58 7.39
N THR A 110 -2.83 15.45 7.39
CA THR A 110 -2.88 16.71 8.15
C THR A 110 -3.92 17.68 7.57
N LEU A 111 -4.03 17.75 6.25
CA LEU A 111 -5.03 18.58 5.56
C LEU A 111 -6.47 18.07 5.76
N GLN A 112 -6.66 16.75 5.87
CA GLN A 112 -7.97 16.14 6.16
C GLN A 112 -8.46 16.40 7.60
N GLY A 113 -7.56 16.68 8.54
CA GLY A 113 -7.91 16.98 9.94
C GLY A 113 -8.54 18.37 10.14
N GLY A 114 -8.28 19.33 9.24
CA GLY A 114 -8.79 20.70 9.34
C GLY A 114 -10.04 20.99 8.52
N ALA A 115 -10.28 20.25 7.43
CA ALA A 115 -11.40 20.47 6.54
C ALA A 115 -12.65 19.69 6.97
N ARG A 116 -13.63 20.37 7.58
CA ARG A 116 -15.01 19.87 7.74
C ARG A 116 -15.77 19.72 6.41
N GLY A 117 -15.14 20.07 5.28
CA GLY A 117 -15.68 19.97 3.93
C GLY A 117 -14.88 18.95 3.11
N GLY A 118 -15.57 17.94 2.60
CA GLY A 118 -14.95 16.74 2.02
C GLY A 118 -14.10 17.03 0.80
N PHE A 119 -12.80 16.74 0.92
CA PHE A 119 -12.05 16.26 -0.23
C PHE A 119 -12.61 14.88 -0.58
N GLN A 120 -13.08 14.73 -1.82
CA GLN A 120 -13.90 13.61 -2.23
C GLN A 120 -13.23 12.26 -1.95
N HIS A 121 -13.81 11.59 -0.98
CA HIS A 121 -13.46 10.30 -0.42
C HIS A 121 -13.25 9.26 -1.53
N GLY A 122 -11.99 8.88 -1.74
CA GLY A 122 -11.59 7.77 -2.60
C GLY A 122 -10.41 8.04 -3.51
N GLY A 123 -10.01 9.30 -3.76
CA GLY A 123 -8.95 9.61 -4.72
C GLY A 123 -9.20 9.02 -6.12
N VAL A 124 -8.30 9.24 -7.08
CA VAL A 124 -8.39 8.58 -8.40
C VAL A 124 -8.16 7.07 -8.25
N LEU A 125 -7.28 6.66 -7.34
CA LEU A 125 -6.90 5.27 -7.08
C LEU A 125 -8.05 4.43 -6.50
N GLY A 126 -8.80 4.93 -5.52
CA GLY A 126 -9.93 4.19 -4.95
C GLY A 126 -11.09 4.06 -5.94
N ARG A 127 -11.31 5.08 -6.80
CA ARG A 127 -12.27 4.97 -7.91
C ARG A 127 -11.81 3.97 -8.97
N ALA A 128 -10.53 3.98 -9.34
CA ALA A 128 -9.96 3.01 -10.28
C ALA A 128 -10.05 1.58 -9.71
N TRP A 129 -9.79 1.40 -8.42
CA TRP A 129 -9.94 0.10 -7.74
C TRP A 129 -11.40 -0.39 -7.72
N LEU A 130 -12.35 0.49 -7.39
CA LEU A 130 -13.78 0.18 -7.45
C LEU A 130 -14.23 -0.16 -8.88
N ALA A 131 -13.71 0.55 -9.88
CA ALA A 131 -13.99 0.28 -11.30
C ALA A 131 -13.39 -1.06 -11.75
N LEU A 132 -12.15 -1.36 -11.38
CA LEU A 132 -11.46 -2.61 -11.72
C LEU A 132 -12.17 -3.83 -11.10
N THR A 133 -12.52 -3.72 -9.81
CA THR A 133 -13.25 -4.79 -9.10
C THR A 133 -14.70 -4.94 -9.60
N GLY A 134 -15.34 -3.84 -10.01
CA GLY A 134 -16.68 -3.83 -10.60
C GLY A 134 -16.73 -4.36 -12.04
N PHE A 135 -15.70 -4.11 -12.86
CA PHE A 135 -15.61 -4.64 -14.23
C PHE A 135 -15.65 -6.18 -14.28
N LEU A 136 -15.15 -6.83 -13.23
CA LEU A 136 -15.13 -8.29 -13.10
C LEU A 136 -16.46 -8.88 -12.61
N ASP A 137 -17.45 -8.06 -12.22
CA ASP A 137 -18.81 -8.50 -11.89
C ASP A 137 -19.86 -7.82 -12.79
N ARG A 138 -20.35 -8.53 -13.81
CA ARG A 138 -21.42 -8.04 -14.68
C ARG A 138 -22.83 -8.37 -14.16
N SER A 139 -22.99 -8.88 -12.93
CA SER A 139 -24.32 -9.22 -12.42
C SER A 139 -25.15 -7.97 -12.10
N LYS A 140 -26.44 -8.01 -12.44
CA LYS A 140 -27.39 -6.91 -12.15
C LYS A 140 -27.51 -6.59 -10.65
N ALA A 141 -27.21 -7.56 -9.78
CA ALA A 141 -27.19 -7.39 -8.33
C ALA A 141 -25.92 -6.66 -7.84
N ALA A 142 -24.82 -6.74 -8.58
CA ALA A 142 -23.56 -6.08 -8.26
C ALA A 142 -23.43 -4.68 -8.88
N ALA A 143 -24.30 -4.28 -9.81
CA ALA A 143 -24.21 -3.01 -10.53
C ALA A 143 -24.17 -1.78 -9.60
N ASP A 144 -25.00 -1.77 -8.55
CA ASP A 144 -25.05 -0.67 -7.58
C ASP A 144 -23.99 -0.79 -6.47
N LEU A 145 -23.30 -1.94 -6.39
CA LEU A 145 -22.48 -2.29 -5.23
C LEU A 145 -21.24 -1.40 -5.06
N PRO A 146 -20.42 -1.11 -6.11
CA PRO A 146 -19.26 -0.23 -5.97
C PRO A 146 -19.64 1.18 -5.50
N LEU A 147 -20.76 1.71 -6.02
CA LEU A 147 -21.28 3.02 -5.68
C LEU A 147 -21.91 3.07 -4.28
N ALA A 148 -22.57 1.99 -3.86
CA ALA A 148 -23.11 1.85 -2.52
C ALA A 148 -22.00 1.70 -1.47
N LEU A 149 -20.99 0.86 -1.72
CA LEU A 149 -19.83 0.69 -0.84
C LEU A 149 -18.99 1.96 -0.77
N GLY A 150 -18.74 2.62 -1.90
CA GLY A 150 -18.04 3.90 -1.93
C GLY A 150 -18.77 4.98 -1.10
N GLY A 151 -20.09 5.07 -1.23
CA GLY A 151 -20.90 5.99 -0.43
C GLY A 151 -20.95 5.65 1.06
N LEU A 152 -21.00 4.35 1.42
CA LEU A 152 -21.02 3.90 2.80
C LEU A 152 -19.67 4.13 3.48
N LEU A 153 -18.59 3.66 2.87
CA LEU A 153 -17.22 3.75 3.41
C LEU A 153 -16.68 5.19 3.36
N GLY A 154 -17.15 6.00 2.41
CA GLY A 154 -16.78 7.41 2.29
C GLY A 154 -17.29 8.27 3.45
N ARG A 155 -18.41 7.91 4.09
CA ARG A 155 -18.96 8.70 5.22
C ARG A 155 -18.19 8.55 6.53
N GLY A 156 -17.39 7.50 6.69
CA GLY A 156 -16.77 7.15 7.98
C GLY A 156 -15.25 7.22 8.03
N ARG A 157 -14.57 7.84 7.04
CA ARG A 157 -13.10 7.75 6.83
C ARG A 157 -12.55 6.32 6.63
N LEU A 158 -13.36 5.28 6.85
CA LEU A 158 -13.01 3.86 6.69
C LEU A 158 -12.54 3.55 5.27
N ALA A 159 -13.10 4.20 4.24
CA ALA A 159 -12.60 4.10 2.87
C ALA A 159 -11.14 4.55 2.75
N ALA A 160 -10.79 5.67 3.37
CA ALA A 160 -9.44 6.25 3.30
C ALA A 160 -8.43 5.35 4.04
N TRP A 161 -8.81 4.79 5.19
CA TRP A 161 -7.98 3.84 5.92
C TRP A 161 -7.80 2.51 5.17
N GLY A 162 -8.86 1.99 4.54
CA GLY A 162 -8.78 0.76 3.75
C GLY A 162 -7.90 0.91 2.51
N VAL A 163 -8.05 2.00 1.76
CA VAL A 163 -7.18 2.32 0.62
C VAL A 163 -5.75 2.58 1.07
N GLY A 164 -5.58 3.30 2.19
CA GLY A 164 -4.28 3.51 2.82
C GLY A 164 -3.60 2.19 3.18
N ALA A 165 -4.29 1.30 3.89
CA ALA A 165 -3.75 -0.01 4.26
C ALA A 165 -3.36 -0.85 3.05
N ALA A 166 -4.19 -0.89 2.01
CA ALA A 166 -3.87 -1.60 0.76
C ALA A 166 -2.61 -1.02 0.08
N ASN A 167 -2.51 0.30 -0.03
CA ASN A 167 -1.34 0.98 -0.59
C ASN A 167 -0.05 0.67 0.19
N HIS A 168 -0.11 0.73 1.53
CA HIS A 168 1.05 0.41 2.38
C HIS A 168 1.43 -1.07 2.29
N ALA A 169 0.46 -1.98 2.19
CA ALA A 169 0.73 -3.40 1.98
C ALA A 169 1.45 -3.66 0.64
N LEU A 170 1.07 -2.96 -0.43
CA LEU A 170 1.75 -3.06 -1.73
C LEU A 170 3.17 -2.50 -1.67
N TRP A 171 3.37 -1.35 -1.03
CA TRP A 171 4.71 -0.80 -0.81
C TRP A 171 5.59 -1.72 0.03
N PHE A 172 5.04 -2.30 1.10
CA PHE A 172 5.74 -3.29 1.89
C PHE A 172 6.16 -4.50 1.05
N ALA A 173 5.26 -5.04 0.21
CA ALA A 173 5.59 -6.15 -0.67
C ALA A 173 6.72 -5.80 -1.68
N ALA A 174 6.68 -4.60 -2.27
CA ALA A 174 7.73 -4.12 -3.16
C ALA A 174 9.07 -3.96 -2.43
N LEU A 175 9.09 -3.33 -1.27
CA LEU A 175 10.31 -3.13 -0.47
C LEU A 175 10.87 -4.46 0.04
N LEU A 176 10.01 -5.42 0.39
CA LEU A 176 10.43 -6.78 0.73
C LEU A 176 11.08 -7.45 -0.49
N GLY A 177 10.46 -7.36 -1.67
CA GLY A 177 11.03 -7.87 -2.91
C GLY A 177 12.39 -7.25 -3.23
N ALA A 178 12.53 -5.93 -3.08
CA ALA A 178 13.80 -5.24 -3.26
C ALA A 178 14.85 -5.70 -2.26
N THR A 179 14.48 -5.86 -0.99
CA THR A 179 15.38 -6.37 0.06
C THR A 179 15.88 -7.78 -0.27
N LEU A 180 14.96 -8.69 -0.65
CA LEU A 180 15.31 -10.03 -1.07
C LEU A 180 16.22 -10.04 -2.31
N GLY A 181 15.96 -9.13 -3.27
CA GLY A 181 16.79 -8.95 -4.46
C GLY A 181 18.20 -8.48 -4.13
N VAL A 182 18.34 -7.45 -3.30
CA VAL A 182 19.64 -6.97 -2.83
C VAL A 182 20.40 -8.10 -2.13
N LEU A 183 19.77 -8.81 -1.20
CA LEU A 183 20.42 -9.91 -0.47
C LEU A 183 20.86 -11.04 -1.41
N ALA A 184 20.00 -11.47 -2.33
CA ALA A 184 20.32 -12.54 -3.28
C ALA A 184 21.47 -12.15 -4.22
N LEU A 185 21.48 -10.92 -4.71
CA LEU A 185 22.53 -10.42 -5.61
C LEU A 185 23.86 -10.28 -4.88
N LEU A 186 23.86 -9.71 -3.66
CA LEU A 186 25.08 -9.59 -2.86
C LEU A 186 25.64 -10.95 -2.43
N ALA A 187 24.78 -11.95 -2.22
CA ALA A 187 25.21 -13.30 -1.90
C ALA A 187 25.84 -14.03 -3.11
N THR A 188 25.51 -13.64 -4.34
CA THR A 188 25.90 -14.36 -5.57
C THR A 188 26.94 -13.64 -6.40
N ARG A 189 27.19 -12.36 -6.13
CA ARG A 189 28.10 -11.51 -6.89
C ARG A 189 28.90 -10.59 -5.99
N ARG A 190 30.11 -10.28 -6.42
CA ARG A 190 30.95 -9.26 -5.79
C ARG A 190 30.59 -7.91 -6.39
N TYR A 191 30.13 -6.98 -5.55
CA TYR A 191 29.86 -5.60 -5.94
C TYR A 191 30.91 -4.69 -5.31
N GLY A 192 31.42 -3.73 -6.09
CA GLY A 192 32.10 -2.55 -5.56
C GLY A 192 31.07 -1.49 -5.24
N PHE A 193 31.26 -0.75 -4.15
CA PHE A 193 30.36 0.33 -3.75
C PHE A 193 31.09 1.66 -3.76
N VAL A 194 30.44 2.69 -4.30
CA VAL A 194 30.95 4.06 -4.33
C VAL A 194 29.96 5.04 -3.73
N TRP A 195 30.50 6.06 -3.10
CA TRP A 195 29.75 7.15 -2.49
C TRP A 195 29.91 8.46 -3.26
N GLU A 196 30.46 8.41 -4.48
CA GLU A 196 30.69 9.58 -5.34
C GLU A 196 29.42 10.41 -5.46
N THR A 197 29.40 11.55 -4.77
CA THR A 197 28.45 12.62 -5.02
C THR A 197 29.26 13.88 -5.21
N THR A 198 28.98 14.64 -6.27
CA THR A 198 29.60 15.95 -6.48
C THR A 198 29.08 16.98 -5.47
N ILE A 199 28.05 16.63 -4.68
CA ILE A 199 27.26 17.55 -3.85
C ILE A 199 27.48 17.34 -2.34
N LEU A 200 27.65 16.10 -1.85
CA LEU A 200 27.84 15.84 -0.41
C LEU A 200 29.33 15.60 -0.06
N PRO A 201 29.88 16.34 0.92
CA PRO A 201 31.19 16.07 1.50
C PRO A 201 31.25 14.69 2.19
N ALA A 202 32.44 14.07 2.21
CA ALA A 202 32.70 12.77 2.84
C ALA A 202 32.28 12.71 4.34
N ASP A 203 32.41 13.81 5.08
CA ASP A 203 32.00 13.89 6.50
C ASP A 203 30.48 13.69 6.70
N THR A 204 29.68 13.99 5.68
CA THR A 204 28.22 13.77 5.71
C THR A 204 27.91 12.27 5.73
N PHE A 205 28.76 11.46 5.09
CA PHE A 205 28.59 10.02 5.03
C PHE A 205 28.97 9.34 6.36
N VAL A 206 30.03 9.81 7.01
CA VAL A 206 30.42 9.37 8.35
C VAL A 206 29.29 9.65 9.35
N SER A 207 28.74 10.87 9.33
CA SER A 207 27.64 11.25 10.23
C SER A 207 26.34 10.49 9.95
N LEU A 208 25.99 10.26 8.67
CA LEU A 208 24.82 9.47 8.31
C LEU A 208 24.97 7.99 8.73
N SER A 209 26.15 7.40 8.51
CA SER A 209 26.44 6.01 8.92
C SER A 209 26.37 5.86 10.44
N ALA A 210 26.90 6.82 11.19
CA ALA A 210 26.79 6.85 12.64
C ALA A 210 25.32 6.98 13.10
N ALA A 211 24.53 7.84 12.44
CA ALA A 211 23.11 8.00 12.77
C ALA A 211 22.28 6.72 12.48
N LEU A 212 22.51 6.09 11.33
CA LEU A 212 21.84 4.82 10.97
C LEU A 212 22.31 3.66 11.86
N GLY A 213 23.58 3.66 12.26
CA GLY A 213 24.18 2.66 13.14
C GLY A 213 23.83 2.82 14.62
N ALA A 214 23.33 3.99 15.06
CA ALA A 214 23.03 4.24 16.46
C ALA A 214 22.03 3.23 17.05
N LEU A 215 20.94 2.96 16.33
CA LEU A 215 19.89 2.07 16.81
C LEU A 215 20.32 0.58 16.82
N PRO A 216 20.93 0.03 15.75
CA PRO A 216 21.57 -1.29 15.81
C PRO A 216 22.64 -1.40 16.90
N GLY A 217 23.46 -0.35 17.08
CA GLY A 217 24.49 -0.30 18.13
C GLY A 217 23.90 -0.38 19.53
N MET A 218 22.77 0.30 19.79
CA MET A 218 22.02 0.15 21.04
C MET A 218 21.49 -1.27 21.28
N LEU A 219 21.22 -2.02 20.20
CA LEU A 219 20.80 -3.42 20.25
C LEU A 219 21.97 -4.41 20.31
N GLY A 220 23.22 -3.92 20.34
CA GLY A 220 24.43 -4.75 20.45
C GLY A 220 24.98 -5.29 19.12
N PHE A 221 24.50 -4.80 17.98
CA PHE A 221 25.09 -5.15 16.69
C PHE A 221 26.41 -4.40 16.46
N PRO A 222 27.40 -5.03 15.82
CA PRO A 222 28.62 -4.34 15.42
C PRO A 222 28.30 -3.25 14.40
N VAL A 223 28.81 -2.04 14.64
CA VAL A 223 28.66 -0.89 13.75
C VAL A 223 30.06 -0.44 13.33
N PRO A 224 30.32 -0.16 12.04
CA PRO A 224 31.61 0.31 11.57
C PRO A 224 32.03 1.62 12.24
N ASP A 225 33.31 1.75 12.59
CA ASP A 225 33.85 3.01 13.10
C ASP A 225 34.01 4.06 11.99
N ALA A 226 34.13 5.33 12.37
CA ALA A 226 34.23 6.44 11.43
C ALA A 226 35.42 6.31 10.46
N ALA A 227 36.55 5.73 10.92
CA ALA A 227 37.74 5.53 10.11
C ALA A 227 37.51 4.46 9.02
N THR A 228 36.82 3.38 9.36
CA THR A 228 36.43 2.31 8.42
C THR A 228 35.46 2.84 7.37
N VAL A 229 34.49 3.66 7.79
CA VAL A 229 33.52 4.30 6.89
C VAL A 229 34.23 5.27 5.94
N ALA A 230 35.15 6.10 6.44
CA ALA A 230 35.93 7.03 5.61
C ALA A 230 36.82 6.29 4.60
N ALA A 231 37.55 5.25 5.03
CA ALA A 231 38.41 4.46 4.15
C ALA A 231 37.63 3.74 3.02
N SER A 232 36.37 3.37 3.27
CA SER A 232 35.51 2.77 2.26
C SER A 232 35.04 3.75 1.17
N GLY A 233 35.12 5.06 1.42
CA GLY A 233 34.81 6.11 0.44
C GLY A 233 35.92 6.33 -0.60
N ASP A 234 37.18 6.14 -0.21
CA ASP A 234 38.37 6.39 -1.05
C ASP A 234 38.83 5.15 -1.85
N ALA A 235 38.24 3.98 -1.58
CA ALA A 235 38.66 2.68 -2.13
C ALA A 235 38.75 2.58 -3.68
N PRO A 236 37.96 3.29 -4.52
CA PRO A 236 38.11 3.21 -5.97
C PRO A 236 39.36 3.94 -6.50
N MET A 237 39.89 4.91 -5.75
CA MET A 237 41.05 5.71 -6.20
C MET A 237 42.38 4.95 -6.15
N LEU A 238 42.43 3.79 -5.47
CA LEU A 238 43.66 3.02 -5.29
C LEU A 238 43.88 1.98 -6.39
N ASP A 239 42.83 1.52 -7.09
CA ASP A 239 42.94 0.54 -8.19
C ASP A 239 43.30 1.19 -9.55
N GLU A 240 43.17 2.52 -9.71
CA GLU A 240 43.61 3.26 -10.90
C GLU A 240 45.03 3.86 -10.77
N ALA A 241 45.69 3.66 -9.63
CA ALA A 241 47.06 4.14 -9.36
C ALA A 241 48.13 3.02 -9.38
N GLY A 242 47.76 1.83 -9.87
CA GLY A 242 48.65 0.65 -10.00
C GLY A 242 49.00 0.30 -11.43
#